data_AF-A0A8H4HF16-F1
#
_entry.id   AF-A0A8H4HF16-F1
#
_cell.length_a   1.000
_cell.length_b   1.000
_cell.length_c   1.000
_cell.angle_alpha   90.00
_cell.angle_beta   90.00
_cell.angle_gamma   90.00
#
_symmetry.space_group_name_H-M   'P 1'
#
loop_
_entity.id
_entity.type
_entity.pdbx_description
1 polymer ?
#
loop_
_entity_poly.entity_id
_entity_poly.type
_entity_poly.pdbx_seq_one_letter_code
_entity_poly.pdbx_strand_id
1 'polypeptide(L)'
;MSGIRELPEKYDDLPDKRRFWPAAAGSAEEGLGMLRLLTPEVVADAARTQIQTGERVCLNWDLEKLDPPGFGRKPFEHKVQWVAPGAAFDDEYHFNPQQSSQWDGFRHHNAPAPTSENAYRKLFYGGTTAEEIQDPNSNRIGIGYWAKKGIAGRGVLIDYLSWAEKKGISVDALSQHVVSLDDVLAIARECKIEFKKGDIFFLRVGLTRTWDTMDAQQKKEYSQQCTPKHAGIEQSERVLRFVWDNHFAAVASDAVSFEVYPPLNPEYDLHHRLLAGWGIPIGEMFDLEGLAETSIINLKNMPLIWHARILYHFWGNIRWRVQDPYFPKGTPLVTHSGKPTHPVFVSYGISSRAPILETDYNQHKSNSTYFSDLDVARTALVTRLYSPGASIVSKELDAELLKASQRDGTKPPKPKGIYVALGSVYCSFKREIKPFELYEMETKVIAWDQKWMYVMTFFFRPASRKGGEKTLFATALSKYVVKKGRLTVPPERVLRASGFLPPRPEGSAAPEVTASAEASGVGTPVNGDGLTASASGVDGSLVREVLKLREEDMPEPKSLEAEKKSNSASWDSNEWTWERIEQERLRGLKVIEGYSTMDAKLYEEWQR
;
A
#
# COMPACT_ATOMS: atom_id res chain seq x y z
N MET A 1 22.26 -27.28 13.36
CA MET A 1 20.83 -27.55 13.12
C MET A 1 20.34 -28.44 14.26
N SER A 2 20.02 -27.88 15.42
CA SER A 2 19.33 -28.66 16.48
C SER A 2 17.84 -28.57 16.19
N GLY A 3 17.24 -29.71 15.86
CA GLY A 3 15.84 -29.80 15.48
C GLY A 3 14.95 -29.28 16.60
N ILE A 4 14.01 -28.41 16.24
CA ILE A 4 12.78 -28.25 17.00
C ILE A 4 12.25 -29.67 17.21
N ARG A 5 12.31 -30.20 18.44
CA ARG A 5 11.54 -31.42 18.76
C ARG A 5 10.11 -31.12 18.33
N GLU A 6 9.54 -32.00 17.48
CA GLU A 6 8.24 -31.76 16.86
C GLU A 6 7.23 -31.33 17.93
N LEU A 7 6.75 -30.09 17.80
CA LEU A 7 5.66 -29.57 18.60
C LEU A 7 4.40 -30.34 18.21
N PRO A 8 3.61 -30.83 19.18
CA PRO A 8 2.29 -31.40 18.91
C PRO A 8 1.50 -30.49 17.97
N GLU A 9 1.03 -31.06 16.85
CA GLU A 9 0.44 -30.27 15.76
C GLU A 9 -0.87 -29.62 16.22
N LYS A 10 -1.68 -30.37 16.97
CA LYS A 10 -2.96 -29.92 17.51
C LYS A 10 -2.97 -29.98 19.04
N TYR A 11 -3.89 -29.21 19.62
CA TYR A 11 -4.14 -29.15 21.06
C TYR A 11 -4.49 -30.51 21.64
N ASP A 12 -5.21 -31.35 20.89
CA ASP A 12 -5.57 -32.70 21.34
C ASP A 12 -4.37 -33.67 21.35
N ASP A 13 -3.29 -33.34 20.65
CA ASP A 13 -2.05 -34.13 20.63
C ASP A 13 -1.15 -33.82 21.84
N LEU A 14 -1.54 -32.85 22.69
CA LEU A 14 -0.80 -32.51 23.90
C LEU A 14 -0.84 -33.67 24.90
N PRO A 15 0.33 -34.14 25.41
CA PRO A 15 0.36 -35.16 26.45
C PRO A 15 -0.25 -34.67 27.77
N ASP A 16 -0.15 -33.36 28.04
CA ASP A 16 -0.84 -32.69 29.12
C ASP A 16 -1.40 -31.36 28.61
N LYS A 17 -2.73 -31.24 28.53
CA LYS A 17 -3.44 -30.04 28.08
C LYS A 17 -3.15 -28.79 28.94
N ARG A 18 -2.61 -28.96 30.16
CA ARG A 18 -2.25 -27.86 31.06
C ARG A 18 -0.82 -27.37 30.87
N ARG A 19 0.08 -28.20 30.30
CA ARG A 19 1.51 -27.87 30.25
C ARG A 19 2.27 -28.66 29.20
N PHE A 20 3.25 -28.00 28.58
CA PHE A 20 4.15 -28.62 27.63
C PHE A 20 5.54 -27.97 27.74
N TRP A 21 6.49 -28.70 28.33
CA TRP A 21 7.85 -28.22 28.61
C TRP A 21 8.87 -29.10 27.86
N PRO A 22 9.13 -28.82 26.57
CA PRO A 22 9.92 -29.73 25.73
C PRO A 22 11.45 -29.52 25.86
N ALA A 23 11.87 -28.40 26.45
CA ALA A 23 13.26 -28.01 26.60
C ALA A 23 13.81 -28.44 27.96
N ALA A 24 15.13 -28.67 28.03
CA ALA A 24 15.79 -29.02 29.28
C ALA A 24 15.87 -27.82 30.24
N ALA A 25 15.76 -28.08 31.54
CA ALA A 25 15.90 -27.07 32.59
C ALA A 25 17.23 -26.29 32.46
N GLY A 26 17.17 -24.96 32.55
CA GLY A 26 18.31 -24.06 32.45
C GLY A 26 18.82 -23.82 31.02
N SER A 27 18.22 -24.44 30.00
CA SER A 27 18.64 -24.24 28.62
C SER A 27 18.13 -22.92 28.02
N ALA A 28 18.80 -22.44 26.98
CA ALA A 28 18.34 -21.28 26.23
C ALA A 28 16.95 -21.49 25.59
N GLU A 29 16.64 -22.73 25.17
CA GLU A 29 15.33 -23.07 24.59
C GLU A 29 14.21 -23.03 25.63
N GLU A 30 14.48 -23.41 26.90
CA GLU A 30 13.55 -23.21 28.01
C GLU A 30 13.33 -21.71 28.25
N GLY A 31 14.40 -20.92 28.28
CA GLY A 31 14.30 -19.47 28.45
C GLY A 31 13.46 -18.77 27.39
N LEU A 32 13.41 -19.28 26.15
CA LEU A 32 12.64 -18.72 25.05
C LEU A 32 11.16 -19.15 25.02
N GLY A 33 10.81 -20.30 25.62
CA GLY A 33 9.47 -20.87 25.49
C GLY A 33 9.07 -21.05 24.02
N MET A 34 7.92 -20.50 23.62
CA MET A 34 7.42 -20.53 22.24
C MET A 34 8.02 -19.46 21.33
N LEU A 35 8.78 -18.48 21.84
CA LEU A 35 9.54 -17.57 20.97
C LEU A 35 10.59 -18.31 20.11
N ARG A 36 10.92 -19.56 20.44
CA ARG A 36 11.74 -20.43 19.57
C ARG A 36 11.11 -20.70 18.19
N LEU A 37 9.81 -20.44 18.03
CA LEU A 37 9.12 -20.50 16.74
C LEU A 37 9.57 -19.38 15.78
N LEU A 38 10.11 -18.28 16.30
CA LEU A 38 10.70 -17.18 15.55
C LEU A 38 12.10 -17.55 15.06
N THR A 39 12.15 -18.58 14.21
CA THR A 39 13.36 -19.06 13.55
C THR A 39 13.87 -18.02 12.53
N PRO A 40 15.17 -18.03 12.19
CA PRO A 40 15.70 -17.14 11.14
C PRO A 40 14.89 -17.18 9.84
N GLU A 41 14.39 -18.35 9.45
CA GLU A 41 13.58 -18.55 8.25
C GLU A 41 12.21 -17.86 8.36
N VAL A 42 11.52 -18.01 9.50
CA VAL A 42 10.22 -17.37 9.75
C VAL A 42 10.36 -15.84 9.79
N VAL A 43 11.38 -15.33 10.47
CA VAL A 43 11.62 -13.88 10.57
C VAL A 43 12.01 -13.29 9.21
N ALA A 44 12.86 -13.96 8.45
CA ALA A 44 13.25 -13.51 7.11
C ALA A 44 12.07 -13.55 6.13
N ASP A 45 11.19 -14.56 6.21
CA ASP A 45 9.96 -14.59 5.39
C ASP A 45 9.00 -13.46 5.75
N ALA A 46 8.78 -13.21 7.06
CA ALA A 46 7.97 -12.09 7.53
C ALA A 46 8.51 -10.75 7.01
N ALA A 47 9.81 -10.49 7.14
CA ALA A 47 10.43 -9.26 6.63
C ALA A 47 10.26 -9.12 5.11
N ARG A 48 10.55 -10.18 4.35
CA ARG A 48 10.47 -10.17 2.87
C ARG A 48 9.04 -9.96 2.36
N THR A 49 8.05 -10.54 3.03
CA THR A 49 6.67 -10.59 2.52
C THR A 49 5.77 -9.50 3.09
N GLN A 50 6.06 -8.99 4.29
CA GLN A 50 5.19 -8.03 4.98
C GLN A 50 5.70 -6.58 4.90
N ILE A 51 7.02 -6.34 4.87
CA ILE A 51 7.56 -4.98 4.77
C ILE A 51 7.52 -4.53 3.30
N GLN A 52 6.40 -3.94 2.89
CA GLN A 52 6.19 -3.48 1.51
C GLN A 52 6.17 -1.95 1.38
N THR A 53 5.72 -1.24 2.42
CA THR A 53 5.54 0.23 2.39
C THR A 53 6.61 0.98 3.18
N GLY A 54 7.22 0.35 4.18
CA GLY A 54 8.18 0.99 5.08
C GLY A 54 7.53 1.84 6.18
N GLU A 55 6.20 1.85 6.27
CA GLU A 55 5.46 2.50 7.36
C GLU A 55 5.81 1.88 8.71
N ARG A 56 5.87 2.71 9.75
CA ARG A 56 6.26 2.31 11.10
C ARG A 56 5.30 2.93 12.10
N VAL A 57 4.75 2.08 12.97
CA VAL A 57 3.85 2.48 14.04
C VAL A 57 4.48 2.05 15.37
N CYS A 58 4.58 2.97 16.32
CA CYS A 58 4.97 2.64 17.69
C CYS A 58 3.78 1.97 18.39
N LEU A 59 4.02 0.84 19.05
CA LEU A 59 2.98 0.14 19.81
C LEU A 59 3.13 0.32 21.33
N ASN A 60 4.07 1.17 21.75
CA ASN A 60 4.21 1.51 23.16
C ASN A 60 3.20 2.61 23.49
N TRP A 61 2.37 2.32 24.47
CA TRP A 61 1.62 3.29 25.23
C TRP A 61 2.57 4.04 26.16
N ASP A 62 2.17 5.26 26.51
CA ASP A 62 3.00 6.14 27.32
C ASP A 62 3.13 5.58 28.76
N LEU A 63 4.36 5.62 29.30
CA LEU A 63 4.72 5.07 30.61
C LEU A 63 3.97 5.74 31.75
N GLU A 64 3.48 6.98 31.54
CA GLU A 64 2.76 7.77 32.53
C GLU A 64 1.24 7.55 32.50
N LYS A 65 0.70 6.81 31.54
CA LYS A 65 -0.75 6.81 31.28
C LYS A 65 -1.57 6.10 32.33
N LEU A 66 -1.22 4.87 32.74
CA LEU A 66 -1.97 4.12 33.74
C LEU A 66 -1.67 4.63 35.16
N ASP A 67 -2.14 5.84 35.44
CA ASP A 67 -1.94 6.54 36.70
C ASP A 67 -3.26 7.14 37.24
N PRO A 68 -3.64 6.87 38.51
CA PRO A 68 -3.01 5.91 39.42
C PRO A 68 -3.14 4.45 38.94
N PRO A 69 -2.11 3.60 39.15
CA PRO A 69 -2.16 2.21 38.71
C PRO A 69 -3.04 1.35 39.61
N GLY A 70 -3.65 0.32 39.03
CA GLY A 70 -4.39 -0.71 39.77
C GLY A 70 -3.48 -1.66 40.56
N PHE A 71 -4.11 -2.64 41.24
CA PHE A 71 -3.43 -3.75 41.94
C PHE A 71 -2.41 -3.34 43.02
N GLY A 72 -2.53 -2.12 43.57
CA GLY A 72 -1.58 -1.62 44.57
C GLY A 72 -0.16 -1.44 44.06
N ARG A 73 0.04 -1.34 42.74
CA ARG A 73 1.34 -1.05 42.14
C ARG A 73 1.80 0.35 42.56
N LYS A 74 3.12 0.55 42.69
CA LYS A 74 3.67 1.89 42.94
C LYS A 74 3.47 2.76 41.69
N PRO A 75 3.07 4.03 41.84
CA PRO A 75 3.01 4.97 40.73
C PRO A 75 4.36 5.14 40.02
N PHE A 76 4.29 5.57 38.76
CA PHE A 76 5.45 5.95 37.97
C PHE A 76 6.05 7.23 38.54
N GLU A 77 7.38 7.32 38.57
CA GLU A 77 8.09 8.53 38.96
C GLU A 77 9.24 8.77 37.97
N HIS A 78 9.29 10.00 37.43
CA HIS A 78 10.37 10.49 36.57
C HIS A 78 11.00 11.73 37.20
N LYS A 79 12.32 11.70 37.37
CA LYS A 79 13.12 12.80 37.91
C LYS A 79 14.21 13.18 36.93
N VAL A 80 14.25 14.45 36.56
CA VAL A 80 15.37 15.02 35.78
C VAL A 80 16.36 15.67 36.75
N GLN A 81 17.61 15.24 36.73
CA GLN A 81 18.65 15.70 37.65
C GLN A 81 19.88 16.23 36.93
N TRP A 82 20.46 17.31 37.46
CA TRP A 82 21.73 17.82 36.94
C TRP A 82 22.85 16.83 37.24
N VAL A 83 23.57 16.41 36.21
CA VAL A 83 24.87 15.74 36.35
C VAL A 83 25.97 16.79 36.50
N ALA A 84 25.87 17.85 35.69
CA ALA A 84 26.77 19.00 35.71
C ALA A 84 25.93 20.27 35.47
N PRO A 85 25.69 21.08 36.53
CA PRO A 85 24.89 22.30 36.42
C PRO A 85 25.33 23.21 35.27
N GLY A 86 24.40 23.55 34.38
CA GLY A 86 24.65 24.35 33.18
C GLY A 86 25.16 23.60 31.95
N ALA A 87 25.41 22.28 32.05
CA ALA A 87 25.97 21.48 30.96
C ALA A 87 25.18 20.21 30.61
N ALA A 88 24.72 19.42 31.60
CA ALA A 88 24.11 18.11 31.34
C ALA A 88 23.11 17.65 32.43
N PHE A 89 22.04 16.99 31.98
CA PHE A 89 21.02 16.32 32.81
C PHE A 89 21.03 14.81 32.58
N ASP A 90 20.67 14.06 33.61
CA ASP A 90 20.28 12.64 33.57
C ASP A 90 18.83 12.49 34.01
N ASP A 91 18.19 11.40 33.56
CA ASP A 91 16.84 11.00 33.95
C ASP A 91 16.89 9.78 34.89
N GLU A 92 16.14 9.83 35.99
CA GLU A 92 15.87 8.70 36.87
C GLU A 92 14.40 8.27 36.75
N TYR A 93 14.19 7.00 36.43
CA TYR A 93 12.86 6.39 36.32
C TYR A 93 12.67 5.35 37.41
N HIS A 94 11.61 5.49 38.20
CA HIS A 94 11.12 4.44 39.08
C HIS A 94 9.74 4.03 38.60
N PHE A 95 9.63 2.81 38.09
CA PHE A 95 8.37 2.30 37.55
C PHE A 95 8.21 0.80 37.78
N ASN A 96 6.97 0.36 37.82
CA ASN A 96 6.65 -1.05 37.76
C ASN A 96 6.59 -1.47 36.27
N PRO A 97 7.37 -2.47 35.81
CA PRO A 97 7.33 -2.91 34.40
C PRO A 97 5.98 -3.47 33.96
N GLN A 98 5.06 -3.69 34.91
CA GLN A 98 3.68 -4.10 34.65
C GLN A 98 2.69 -2.92 34.64
N GLN A 99 3.11 -1.67 34.38
CA GLN A 99 2.24 -0.47 34.49
C GLN A 99 1.88 0.18 33.14
N SER A 100 2.52 -0.21 32.04
CA SER A 100 2.21 0.31 30.70
C SER A 100 2.46 -0.80 29.68
N SER A 101 2.65 -0.51 28.40
CA SER A 101 2.94 -1.53 27.40
C SER A 101 4.06 -2.46 27.85
N GLN A 102 3.74 -3.75 27.97
CA GLN A 102 4.61 -4.72 28.63
C GLN A 102 4.56 -6.08 27.96
N TRP A 103 5.58 -6.89 28.24
CA TRP A 103 5.56 -8.32 28.04
C TRP A 103 5.68 -9.03 29.39
N ASP A 104 4.73 -9.90 29.68
CA ASP A 104 4.78 -10.75 30.86
C ASP A 104 5.70 -11.94 30.62
N GLY A 105 6.80 -11.94 31.38
CA GLY A 105 7.77 -13.02 31.43
C GLY A 105 7.21 -14.28 32.09
N PHE A 106 7.88 -15.42 31.88
CA PHE A 106 7.48 -16.69 32.51
C PHE A 106 7.64 -16.72 34.04
N ARG A 107 8.27 -15.69 34.62
CA ARG A 107 8.35 -15.45 36.07
C ARG A 107 7.15 -14.68 36.64
N HIS A 108 6.29 -14.12 35.78
CA HIS A 108 5.20 -13.24 36.18
C HIS A 108 4.07 -14.00 36.88
N HIS A 109 3.65 -15.13 36.32
CA HIS A 109 2.52 -15.91 36.83
C HIS A 109 2.85 -17.41 36.89
N ASN A 110 2.40 -18.08 37.96
CA ASN A 110 2.52 -19.54 38.13
C ASN A 110 1.22 -20.25 37.73
N ALA A 111 1.20 -21.58 37.76
CA ALA A 111 -0.01 -22.38 37.59
C ALA A 111 -0.11 -23.49 38.66
N PRO A 112 -1.33 -23.97 38.98
CA PRO A 112 -1.54 -25.12 39.85
C PRO A 112 -0.82 -26.38 39.33
N ALA A 113 -0.01 -26.99 40.18
CA ALA A 113 0.72 -28.23 39.91
C ALA A 113 0.65 -29.17 41.13
N PRO A 114 -0.57 -29.59 41.54
CA PRO A 114 -0.77 -30.37 42.75
C PRO A 114 -0.04 -31.72 42.67
N THR A 115 0.36 -32.21 43.83
CA THR A 115 0.93 -33.55 44.05
C THR A 115 0.11 -34.26 45.13
N SER A 116 0.32 -35.56 45.30
CA SER A 116 -0.30 -36.32 46.41
C SER A 116 0.04 -35.74 47.79
N GLU A 117 1.21 -35.10 47.93
CA GLU A 117 1.71 -34.54 49.18
C GLU A 117 1.34 -33.06 49.37
N ASN A 118 1.13 -32.33 48.28
CA ASN A 118 0.78 -30.91 48.32
C ASN A 118 -0.22 -30.56 47.22
N ALA A 119 -1.50 -30.48 47.60
CA ALA A 119 -2.61 -30.13 46.72
C ALA A 119 -2.61 -28.64 46.29
N TYR A 120 -1.85 -27.79 46.98
CA TYR A 120 -1.77 -26.35 46.72
C TYR A 120 -0.48 -25.94 46.01
N ARG A 121 0.36 -26.90 45.62
CA ARG A 121 1.62 -26.63 44.93
C ARG A 121 1.37 -25.86 43.64
N LYS A 122 2.16 -24.82 43.42
CA LYS A 122 2.19 -24.00 42.21
C LYS A 122 3.58 -24.02 41.61
N LEU A 123 3.68 -24.02 40.29
CA LEU A 123 4.95 -23.97 39.56
C LEU A 123 4.88 -22.94 38.44
N PHE A 124 6.03 -22.37 38.12
CA PHE A 124 6.21 -21.52 36.94
C PHE A 124 6.63 -22.39 35.74
N TYR A 125 6.88 -21.74 34.60
CA TYR A 125 7.29 -22.44 33.38
C TYR A 125 8.50 -23.35 33.58
N GLY A 126 8.50 -24.52 32.93
CA GLY A 126 9.58 -25.50 33.05
C GLY A 126 9.67 -26.18 34.43
N GLY A 127 8.64 -26.01 35.28
CA GLY A 127 8.65 -26.52 36.65
C GLY A 127 9.49 -25.69 37.62
N THR A 128 9.84 -24.45 37.24
CA THR A 128 10.61 -23.53 38.08
C THR A 128 9.82 -23.17 39.36
N THR A 129 10.50 -23.12 40.51
CA THR A 129 9.89 -22.77 41.79
C THR A 129 10.03 -21.28 42.13
N ALA A 130 9.28 -20.83 43.13
CA ALA A 130 9.38 -19.44 43.60
C ALA A 130 10.76 -19.15 44.21
N GLU A 131 11.33 -20.11 44.91
CA GLU A 131 12.66 -20.02 45.53
C GLU A 131 13.75 -19.84 44.46
N GLU A 132 13.66 -20.58 43.35
CA GLU A 132 14.57 -20.40 42.21
C GLU A 132 14.44 -19.02 41.54
N ILE A 133 13.27 -18.39 41.59
CA ILE A 133 13.06 -17.03 41.03
C ILE A 133 13.58 -15.96 41.98
N GLN A 134 13.44 -16.18 43.29
CA GLN A 134 13.90 -15.26 44.33
C GLN A 134 15.43 -15.27 44.51
N ASP A 135 16.12 -16.32 44.07
CA ASP A 135 17.58 -16.33 44.04
C ASP A 135 18.11 -15.31 43.01
N PRO A 136 18.82 -14.26 43.44
CA PRO A 136 19.34 -13.23 42.53
C PRO A 136 20.38 -13.76 41.53
N ASN A 137 20.97 -14.93 41.77
CA ASN A 137 21.93 -15.56 40.85
C ASN A 137 21.25 -16.40 39.77
N SER A 138 19.97 -16.71 39.93
CA SER A 138 19.20 -17.48 38.97
C SER A 138 18.64 -16.57 37.90
N ASN A 139 19.01 -16.82 36.65
CA ASN A 139 18.43 -16.16 35.47
C ASN A 139 17.37 -17.03 34.77
N ARG A 140 17.13 -18.26 35.24
CA ARG A 140 16.23 -19.25 34.63
C ARG A 140 14.87 -18.62 34.27
N ILE A 141 14.40 -18.88 33.05
CA ILE A 141 13.14 -18.37 32.48
C ILE A 141 12.92 -16.83 32.52
N GLY A 142 13.99 -16.05 32.74
CA GLY A 142 13.92 -14.58 32.77
C GLY A 142 13.88 -13.95 31.38
N ILE A 143 13.33 -12.74 31.29
CA ILE A 143 13.19 -11.98 30.02
C ILE A 143 14.54 -11.67 29.33
N GLY A 144 15.65 -11.75 30.06
CA GLY A 144 17.00 -11.60 29.52
C GLY A 144 17.35 -12.64 28.43
N TYR A 145 16.66 -13.79 28.39
CA TYR A 145 16.77 -14.73 27.27
C TYR A 145 16.17 -14.17 25.98
N TRP A 146 15.07 -13.42 26.08
CA TRP A 146 14.34 -12.84 24.95
C TRP A 146 15.08 -11.61 24.41
N ALA A 147 15.57 -10.75 25.31
CA ALA A 147 16.24 -9.50 24.98
C ALA A 147 17.46 -9.67 24.05
N LYS A 148 18.11 -10.83 24.04
CA LYS A 148 19.25 -11.13 23.15
C LYS A 148 18.91 -11.05 21.67
N LYS A 149 17.65 -11.27 21.29
CA LYS A 149 17.16 -11.20 19.91
C LYS A 149 15.96 -10.25 19.74
N GLY A 150 15.32 -9.88 20.84
CA GLY A 150 14.02 -9.23 20.83
C GLY A 150 12.92 -10.18 20.36
N ILE A 151 11.70 -9.65 20.28
CA ILE A 151 10.56 -10.34 19.69
C ILE A 151 10.36 -9.75 18.29
N ALA A 152 10.87 -10.45 17.28
CA ALA A 152 10.78 -10.05 15.88
C ALA A 152 10.12 -11.17 15.08
N GLY A 153 9.04 -10.86 14.37
CA GLY A 153 8.25 -11.86 13.66
C GLY A 153 7.10 -11.22 12.89
N ARG A 154 6.18 -12.05 12.39
CA ARG A 154 4.95 -11.56 11.77
C ARG A 154 3.91 -11.26 12.84
N GLY A 155 3.47 -10.01 12.93
CA GLY A 155 2.32 -9.62 13.75
C GLY A 155 1.01 -9.71 12.95
N VAL A 156 -0.07 -10.13 13.61
CA VAL A 156 -1.42 -10.17 13.02
C VAL A 156 -2.39 -9.43 13.94
N LEU A 157 -3.01 -8.36 13.45
CA LEU A 157 -3.98 -7.56 14.19
C LEU A 157 -5.41 -8.05 13.94
N ILE A 158 -6.15 -8.29 15.02
CA ILE A 158 -7.60 -8.41 15.05
C ILE A 158 -8.17 -7.15 15.69
N ASP A 159 -8.80 -6.31 14.86
CA ASP A 159 -9.39 -5.04 15.27
C ASP A 159 -10.85 -5.24 15.72
N TYR A 160 -11.03 -5.70 16.96
CA TYR A 160 -12.35 -5.94 17.53
C TYR A 160 -13.10 -4.64 17.79
N LEU A 161 -12.44 -3.62 18.35
CA LEU A 161 -13.09 -2.36 18.70
C LEU A 161 -13.81 -1.73 17.51
N SER A 162 -13.14 -1.57 16.36
CA SER A 162 -13.77 -0.95 15.19
C SER A 162 -14.80 -1.87 14.51
N TRP A 163 -14.68 -3.19 14.65
CA TRP A 163 -15.71 -4.12 14.21
C TRP A 163 -16.97 -4.04 15.08
N ALA A 164 -16.80 -3.95 16.40
CA ALA A 164 -17.87 -3.80 17.38
C ALA A 164 -18.64 -2.49 17.18
N GLU A 165 -17.93 -1.37 17.01
CA GLU A 165 -18.51 -0.04 16.72
C GLU A 165 -19.40 -0.07 15.46
N LYS A 166 -18.94 -0.71 14.37
CA LYS A 166 -19.73 -0.86 13.13
C LYS A 166 -21.03 -1.64 13.33
N LYS A 167 -21.07 -2.51 14.34
CA LYS A 167 -22.25 -3.30 14.70
C LYS A 167 -23.11 -2.65 15.77
N GLY A 168 -22.75 -1.45 16.22
CA GLY A 168 -23.45 -0.74 17.28
C GLY A 168 -23.24 -1.36 18.67
N ILE A 169 -22.17 -2.14 18.85
CA ILE A 169 -21.79 -2.72 20.14
C ILE A 169 -20.93 -1.68 20.88
N SER A 170 -21.39 -1.24 22.05
CA SER A 170 -20.60 -0.37 22.93
C SER A 170 -19.54 -1.22 23.65
N VAL A 171 -18.29 -0.76 23.64
CA VAL A 171 -17.17 -1.44 24.29
C VAL A 171 -16.61 -0.53 25.38
N ASP A 172 -16.44 -1.09 26.58
CA ASP A 172 -15.74 -0.46 27.70
C ASP A 172 -14.64 -1.41 28.17
N ALA A 173 -13.38 -1.00 27.96
CA ALA A 173 -12.22 -1.80 28.26
C ALA A 173 -11.97 -2.04 29.76
N LEU A 174 -12.59 -1.22 30.64
CA LEU A 174 -12.52 -1.36 32.11
C LEU A 174 -13.81 -1.94 32.71
N SER A 175 -14.55 -2.68 31.88
CA SER A 175 -15.69 -3.50 32.27
C SER A 175 -15.38 -4.98 31.99
N GLN A 176 -16.26 -5.90 32.39
CA GLN A 176 -16.08 -7.33 32.10
C GLN A 176 -16.58 -7.67 30.69
N HIS A 177 -16.23 -6.85 29.70
CA HIS A 177 -16.66 -7.01 28.30
C HIS A 177 -15.93 -8.18 27.66
N VAL A 178 -16.68 -9.11 27.07
CA VAL A 178 -16.15 -10.37 26.54
C VAL A 178 -15.97 -10.28 25.03
N VAL A 179 -14.72 -10.45 24.57
CA VAL A 179 -14.43 -10.70 23.16
C VAL A 179 -14.48 -12.21 22.93
N SER A 180 -15.51 -12.66 22.21
CA SER A 180 -15.69 -14.09 21.93
C SER A 180 -14.73 -14.56 20.84
N LEU A 181 -14.38 -15.86 20.86
CA LEU A 181 -13.60 -16.46 19.76
C LEU A 181 -14.36 -16.38 18.42
N ASP A 182 -15.69 -16.42 18.44
CA ASP A 182 -16.50 -16.32 17.23
C ASP A 182 -16.35 -14.96 16.54
N ASP A 183 -16.27 -13.88 17.33
CA ASP A 183 -16.02 -12.53 16.82
C ASP A 183 -14.61 -12.40 16.25
N VAL A 184 -13.60 -12.94 16.94
CA VAL A 184 -12.21 -12.99 16.44
C VAL A 184 -12.15 -13.70 15.09
N LEU A 185 -12.79 -14.87 14.98
CA LEU A 185 -12.82 -15.64 13.74
C LEU A 185 -13.70 -14.97 12.66
N ALA A 186 -14.75 -14.25 13.04
CA ALA A 186 -15.55 -13.47 12.10
C ALA A 186 -14.73 -12.33 11.49
N ILE A 187 -14.01 -11.57 12.30
CA ILE A 187 -13.10 -10.51 11.85
C ILE A 187 -12.01 -11.09 10.95
N ALA A 188 -11.39 -12.20 11.34
CA ALA A 188 -10.37 -12.86 10.52
C ALA A 188 -10.93 -13.26 9.14
N ARG A 189 -12.15 -13.79 9.06
CA ARG A 189 -12.82 -14.12 7.79
C ARG A 189 -13.16 -12.88 6.96
N GLU A 190 -13.75 -11.87 7.56
CA GLU A 190 -14.13 -10.61 6.89
C GLU A 190 -12.89 -9.90 6.30
N CYS A 191 -11.78 -9.89 7.05
CA CYS A 191 -10.52 -9.27 6.66
C CYS A 191 -9.59 -10.20 5.86
N LYS A 192 -9.98 -11.45 5.60
CA LYS A 192 -9.19 -12.48 4.90
C LYS A 192 -7.80 -12.68 5.52
N ILE A 193 -7.76 -12.72 6.84
CA ILE A 193 -6.56 -12.94 7.63
C ILE A 193 -6.32 -14.44 7.74
N GLU A 194 -5.13 -14.87 7.35
CA GLU A 194 -4.64 -16.23 7.57
C GLU A 194 -3.56 -16.22 8.65
N PHE A 195 -3.78 -17.00 9.70
CA PHE A 195 -2.81 -17.24 10.76
C PHE A 195 -1.76 -18.26 10.30
N LYS A 196 -0.52 -18.07 10.75
CA LYS A 196 0.62 -18.93 10.44
C LYS A 196 1.41 -19.23 11.72
N LYS A 197 2.08 -20.37 11.70
CA LYS A 197 3.01 -20.77 12.75
C LYS A 197 4.05 -19.69 13.03
N GLY A 198 4.19 -19.33 14.30
CA GLY A 198 5.13 -18.30 14.75
C GLY A 198 4.58 -16.87 14.70
N ASP A 199 3.31 -16.68 14.35
CA ASP A 199 2.68 -15.36 14.42
C ASP A 199 2.64 -14.82 15.85
N ILE A 200 2.67 -13.50 15.95
CA ILE A 200 2.36 -12.74 17.16
C ILE A 200 0.94 -12.21 16.99
N PHE A 201 0.01 -12.70 17.83
CA PHE A 201 -1.40 -12.33 17.75
C PHE A 201 -1.65 -11.03 18.52
N PHE A 202 -2.23 -10.03 17.87
CA PHE A 202 -2.63 -8.76 18.49
C PHE A 202 -4.15 -8.63 18.48
N LEU A 203 -4.75 -8.33 19.64
CA LEU A 203 -6.18 -8.05 19.78
C LEU A 203 -6.40 -6.62 20.26
N ARG A 204 -7.04 -5.79 19.44
CA ARG A 204 -7.44 -4.43 19.83
C ARG A 204 -8.86 -4.42 20.38
N VAL A 205 -8.98 -4.14 21.67
CA VAL A 205 -10.20 -4.11 22.48
C VAL A 205 -10.62 -2.67 22.83
N GLY A 206 -9.67 -1.73 22.96
CA GLY A 206 -9.95 -0.30 23.09
C GLY A 206 -9.56 0.37 24.40
N LEU A 207 -8.58 -0.15 25.17
CA LEU A 207 -8.20 0.44 26.45
C LEU A 207 -7.76 1.90 26.35
N THR A 208 -6.91 2.21 25.38
CA THR A 208 -6.35 3.56 25.22
C THR A 208 -7.46 4.58 25.05
N ARG A 209 -8.48 4.27 24.22
CA ARG A 209 -9.70 5.08 24.06
C ARG A 209 -10.50 5.20 25.35
N THR A 210 -10.80 4.09 26.02
CA THR A 210 -11.54 4.11 27.29
C THR A 210 -10.83 4.99 28.31
N TRP A 211 -9.54 4.76 28.52
CA TRP A 211 -8.73 5.47 29.51
C TRP A 211 -8.61 6.97 29.22
N ASP A 212 -8.41 7.35 27.96
CA ASP A 212 -8.26 8.75 27.56
C ASP A 212 -9.58 9.55 27.64
N THR A 213 -10.72 8.87 27.66
CA THR A 213 -12.03 9.52 27.90
C THR A 213 -12.37 9.70 29.38
N MET A 214 -11.66 9.03 30.29
CA MET A 214 -11.92 9.11 31.72
C MET A 214 -11.31 10.36 32.36
N ASP A 215 -12.04 10.95 33.30
CA ASP A 215 -11.53 12.00 34.17
C ASP A 215 -10.65 11.45 35.31
N ALA A 216 -10.01 12.35 36.07
CA ALA A 216 -9.11 11.98 37.15
C ALA A 216 -9.81 11.24 38.31
N GLN A 217 -11.10 11.53 38.56
CA GLN A 217 -11.86 10.88 39.63
C GLN A 217 -12.22 9.45 39.24
N GLN A 218 -12.64 9.22 38.00
CA GLN A 218 -12.92 7.89 37.46
C GLN A 218 -11.66 7.01 37.45
N LYS A 219 -10.50 7.55 37.05
CA LYS A 219 -9.21 6.83 37.09
C LYS A 219 -8.83 6.44 38.51
N LYS A 220 -9.01 7.36 39.47
CA LYS A 220 -8.77 7.09 40.88
C LYS A 220 -9.71 6.00 41.42
N GLU A 221 -11.00 6.07 41.10
CA GLU A 221 -11.98 5.06 41.50
C GLU A 221 -11.62 3.68 40.95
N TYR A 222 -11.22 3.60 39.68
CA TYR A 222 -10.72 2.37 39.07
C TYR A 222 -9.50 1.81 39.83
N SER A 223 -8.50 2.64 40.13
CA SER A 223 -7.29 2.19 40.84
C SER A 223 -7.55 1.63 42.24
N GLN A 224 -8.66 2.04 42.87
CA GLN A 224 -9.06 1.65 44.22
C GLN A 224 -9.93 0.40 44.25
N GLN A 225 -10.31 -0.16 43.10
CA GLN A 225 -11.11 -1.38 43.04
C GLN A 225 -10.32 -2.56 43.60
N CYS A 226 -10.91 -3.25 44.59
CA CYS A 226 -10.34 -4.48 45.15
C CYS A 226 -10.29 -5.61 44.11
N THR A 227 -11.21 -5.61 43.15
CA THR A 227 -11.24 -6.53 42.03
C THR A 227 -11.62 -5.73 40.80
N PRO A 228 -10.64 -5.23 40.02
CA PRO A 228 -10.94 -4.49 38.82
C PRO A 228 -11.62 -5.37 37.79
N LYS A 229 -12.30 -4.76 36.82
CA LYS A 229 -12.86 -5.45 35.66
C LYS A 229 -12.11 -5.04 34.42
N HIS A 230 -11.73 -5.99 33.59
CA HIS A 230 -11.06 -5.72 32.33
C HIS A 230 -11.73 -6.49 31.20
N ALA A 231 -11.86 -5.82 30.07
CA ALA A 231 -12.27 -6.46 28.83
C ALA A 231 -11.11 -7.28 28.27
N GLY A 232 -11.42 -8.33 27.54
CA GLY A 232 -10.41 -9.17 26.93
C GLY A 232 -11.01 -10.34 26.17
N ILE A 233 -10.17 -11.26 25.73
CA ILE A 233 -10.65 -12.51 25.11
C ILE A 233 -11.25 -13.43 26.17
N GLU A 234 -12.31 -14.16 25.81
CA GLU A 234 -12.91 -15.16 26.69
C GLU A 234 -11.92 -16.27 27.14
N GLN A 235 -12.11 -16.80 28.34
CA GLN A 235 -11.44 -18.03 28.79
C GLN A 235 -12.25 -19.27 28.42
N SER A 236 -11.71 -20.10 27.55
CA SER A 236 -12.35 -21.35 27.16
C SER A 236 -11.35 -22.35 26.57
N GLU A 237 -11.70 -23.64 26.58
CA GLU A 237 -10.90 -24.66 25.89
C GLU A 237 -10.75 -24.35 24.38
N ARG A 238 -11.77 -23.73 23.76
CA ARG A 238 -11.70 -23.36 22.34
C ARG A 238 -10.69 -22.26 22.05
N VAL A 239 -10.50 -21.29 22.96
CA VAL A 239 -9.44 -20.28 22.83
C VAL A 239 -8.08 -20.90 23.01
N LEU A 240 -7.91 -21.78 24.02
CA LEU A 240 -6.66 -22.53 24.21
C LEU A 240 -6.30 -23.37 22.99
N ARG A 241 -7.27 -24.08 22.42
CA ARG A 241 -7.13 -24.83 21.17
C ARG A 241 -6.76 -23.93 20.01
N PHE A 242 -7.44 -22.81 19.84
CA PHE A 242 -7.14 -21.84 18.79
C PHE A 242 -5.70 -21.33 18.89
N VAL A 243 -5.23 -20.95 20.09
CA VAL A 243 -3.87 -20.46 20.31
C VAL A 243 -2.84 -21.55 19.98
N TRP A 244 -3.08 -22.78 20.44
CA TRP A 244 -2.15 -23.89 20.21
C TRP A 244 -2.13 -24.35 18.76
N ASP A 245 -3.28 -24.59 18.14
CA ASP A 245 -3.41 -25.13 16.77
C ASP A 245 -2.82 -24.20 15.70
N ASN A 246 -2.73 -22.89 15.99
CA ASN A 246 -2.06 -21.91 15.13
C ASN A 246 -0.57 -21.73 15.47
N HIS A 247 -0.10 -22.31 16.59
CA HIS A 247 1.26 -22.16 17.12
C HIS A 247 1.70 -20.68 17.18
N PHE A 248 0.93 -19.84 17.88
CA PHE A 248 1.34 -18.47 18.13
C PHE A 248 2.62 -18.43 18.98
N ALA A 249 3.57 -17.58 18.57
CA ALA A 249 4.81 -17.37 19.32
C ALA A 249 4.58 -16.53 20.58
N ALA A 250 3.63 -15.60 20.52
CA ALA A 250 3.20 -14.72 21.59
C ALA A 250 1.79 -14.18 21.29
N VAL A 251 1.09 -13.71 22.33
CA VAL A 251 -0.21 -13.03 22.22
C VAL A 251 -0.12 -11.67 22.89
N ALA A 252 -0.80 -10.66 22.35
CA ALA A 252 -0.79 -9.31 22.88
C ALA A 252 -2.13 -8.61 22.68
N SER A 253 -2.43 -7.65 23.55
CA SER A 253 -3.61 -6.80 23.45
C SER A 253 -3.30 -5.38 23.92
N ASP A 254 -4.16 -4.44 23.54
CA ASP A 254 -4.23 -3.13 24.19
C ASP A 254 -4.95 -3.17 25.54
N ALA A 255 -5.58 -4.28 25.94
CA ALA A 255 -6.26 -4.42 27.22
C ALA A 255 -5.30 -4.46 28.44
N VAL A 256 -5.83 -4.16 29.63
CA VAL A 256 -5.08 -4.24 30.92
C VAL A 256 -4.72 -5.67 31.25
N SER A 257 -5.61 -6.61 30.92
CA SER A 257 -5.31 -8.03 30.91
C SER A 257 -5.68 -8.63 29.55
N PHE A 258 -4.87 -9.52 29.01
CA PHE A 258 -5.17 -10.13 27.69
C PHE A 258 -6.52 -10.87 27.66
N GLU A 259 -6.83 -11.59 28.74
CA GLU A 259 -8.11 -12.24 28.97
C GLU A 259 -9.07 -11.35 29.78
N VAL A 260 -10.37 -11.63 29.66
CA VAL A 260 -11.40 -10.98 30.48
C VAL A 260 -11.08 -11.16 31.97
N TYR A 261 -11.17 -10.11 32.77
CA TYR A 261 -10.98 -10.20 34.20
C TYR A 261 -12.17 -9.60 34.97
N PRO A 262 -12.66 -10.23 36.06
CA PRO A 262 -12.29 -11.54 36.60
C PRO A 262 -12.55 -12.72 35.65
N PRO A 263 -11.87 -13.86 35.84
CA PRO A 263 -11.99 -14.99 34.92
C PRO A 263 -13.40 -15.56 34.91
N LEU A 264 -13.93 -15.81 33.71
CA LEU A 264 -15.27 -16.40 33.53
C LEU A 264 -15.32 -17.85 34.04
N ASN A 265 -14.23 -18.59 33.82
CA ASN A 265 -14.01 -19.93 34.36
C ASN A 265 -12.54 -20.10 34.77
N PRO A 266 -12.22 -20.20 36.08
CA PRO A 266 -10.84 -20.33 36.57
C PRO A 266 -10.06 -21.54 36.03
N GLU A 267 -10.72 -22.57 35.49
CA GLU A 267 -10.04 -23.71 34.88
C GLU A 267 -9.26 -23.34 33.61
N TYR A 268 -9.75 -22.33 32.89
CA TYR A 268 -9.23 -21.89 31.59
C TYR A 268 -8.49 -20.55 31.65
N ASP A 269 -8.07 -20.14 32.84
CA ASP A 269 -7.20 -18.99 33.07
C ASP A 269 -6.01 -18.99 32.09
N LEU A 270 -5.94 -17.98 31.24
CA LEU A 270 -4.94 -17.91 30.16
C LEU A 270 -3.56 -17.57 30.71
N HIS A 271 -3.43 -16.79 31.78
CA HIS A 271 -2.15 -16.55 32.45
C HIS A 271 -1.53 -17.87 32.93
N HIS A 272 -2.32 -18.76 33.56
CA HIS A 272 -1.86 -20.10 33.96
C HIS A 272 -1.39 -20.92 32.75
N ARG A 273 -2.21 -20.97 31.71
CA ARG A 273 -2.01 -21.89 30.57
C ARG A 273 -0.91 -21.42 29.63
N LEU A 274 -0.90 -20.14 29.29
CA LEU A 274 0.04 -19.57 28.33
C LEU A 274 1.41 -19.38 28.97
N LEU A 275 1.53 -18.70 30.12
CA LEU A 275 2.84 -18.41 30.71
C LEU A 275 3.47 -19.65 31.35
N ALA A 276 2.86 -20.19 32.41
CA ALA A 276 3.43 -21.32 33.15
C ALA A 276 3.24 -22.68 32.44
N GLY A 277 2.12 -22.86 31.74
CA GLY A 277 1.82 -24.10 31.03
C GLY A 277 2.68 -24.29 29.77
N TRP A 278 2.58 -23.36 28.82
CA TRP A 278 3.12 -23.54 27.47
C TRP A 278 4.34 -22.67 27.14
N GLY A 279 4.60 -21.62 27.92
CA GLY A 279 5.68 -20.69 27.66
C GLY A 279 5.37 -19.77 26.47
N ILE A 280 4.14 -19.28 26.37
CA ILE A 280 3.70 -18.28 25.41
C ILE A 280 3.66 -16.93 26.13
N PRO A 281 4.49 -15.94 25.73
CA PRO A 281 4.44 -14.59 26.29
C PRO A 281 3.09 -13.92 26.09
N ILE A 282 2.67 -13.14 27.09
CA ILE A 282 1.48 -12.28 27.04
C ILE A 282 1.94 -10.84 27.00
N GLY A 283 1.39 -10.07 26.07
CA GLY A 283 1.59 -8.63 25.93
C GLY A 283 0.33 -7.86 26.33
N GLU A 284 0.49 -6.82 27.13
CA GLU A 284 -0.64 -6.06 27.67
C GLU A 284 -0.42 -4.56 27.47
N MET A 285 -1.53 -3.81 27.38
CA MET A 285 -1.55 -2.34 27.26
C MET A 285 -0.73 -1.79 26.10
N PHE A 286 -0.67 -2.50 24.97
CA PHE A 286 -0.08 -1.97 23.73
C PHE A 286 -0.95 -0.83 23.17
N ASP A 287 -0.34 0.20 22.60
CA ASP A 287 -1.10 1.19 21.81
C ASP A 287 -1.31 0.69 20.38
N LEU A 288 -2.54 0.28 20.07
CA LEU A 288 -2.91 -0.28 18.77
C LEU A 288 -3.70 0.71 17.88
N GLU A 289 -3.89 1.96 18.30
CA GLU A 289 -4.68 2.95 17.53
C GLU A 289 -4.04 3.24 16.17
N GLY A 290 -2.76 3.62 16.16
CA GLY A 290 -2.06 3.96 14.91
C GLY A 290 -1.96 2.76 13.94
N LEU A 291 -1.92 1.54 14.47
CA LEU A 291 -1.85 0.32 13.65
C LEU A 291 -3.22 0.03 12.99
N ALA A 292 -4.31 0.22 13.73
CA ALA A 292 -5.66 0.13 13.20
C ALA A 292 -5.91 1.22 12.13
N GLU A 293 -5.52 2.47 12.38
CA GLU A 293 -5.68 3.57 11.42
C GLU A 293 -4.93 3.33 10.11
N THR A 294 -3.67 2.89 10.17
CA THR A 294 -2.87 2.57 8.99
C THR A 294 -3.47 1.43 8.17
N SER A 295 -4.20 0.52 8.83
CA SER A 295 -4.94 -0.55 8.17
C SER A 295 -6.19 -0.05 7.43
N ILE A 296 -6.69 1.14 7.79
CA ILE A 296 -7.90 1.77 7.23
C ILE A 296 -7.56 2.85 6.17
N ILE A 297 -6.48 3.62 6.36
CA ILE A 297 -6.11 4.76 5.50
C ILE A 297 -5.23 4.30 4.33
N ASN A 298 -5.79 4.28 3.12
CA ASN A 298 -5.01 4.14 1.90
C ASN A 298 -4.63 5.51 1.35
N LEU A 299 -3.34 5.86 1.40
CA LEU A 299 -2.75 7.09 0.88
C LEU A 299 -3.28 7.49 -0.51
N LYS A 300 -3.61 6.51 -1.37
CA LYS A 300 -4.13 6.74 -2.73
C LYS A 300 -5.39 7.62 -2.78
N ASN A 301 -6.21 7.60 -1.73
CA ASN A 301 -7.49 8.31 -1.67
C ASN A 301 -7.46 9.62 -0.88
N MET A 302 -6.30 10.02 -0.34
CA MET A 302 -6.18 11.32 0.30
C MET A 302 -6.36 12.46 -0.71
N PRO A 303 -6.88 13.63 -0.29
CA PRO A 303 -6.95 14.82 -1.13
C PRO A 303 -5.60 15.11 -1.79
N LEU A 304 -5.64 15.55 -3.06
CA LEU A 304 -4.47 15.90 -3.88
C LEU A 304 -3.50 14.76 -4.24
N ILE A 305 -3.61 13.55 -3.68
CA ILE A 305 -2.69 12.45 -4.02
C ILE A 305 -2.82 12.01 -5.48
N TRP A 306 -4.03 12.03 -6.06
CA TRP A 306 -4.19 11.81 -7.50
C TRP A 306 -3.34 12.80 -8.31
N HIS A 307 -3.36 14.09 -7.95
CA HIS A 307 -2.55 15.12 -8.61
C HIS A 307 -1.07 14.82 -8.43
N ALA A 308 -0.62 14.54 -7.20
CA ALA A 308 0.78 14.21 -6.91
C ALA A 308 1.28 13.01 -7.74
N ARG A 309 0.45 11.96 -7.92
CA ARG A 309 0.78 10.80 -8.76
C ARG A 309 0.93 11.18 -10.23
N ILE A 310 -0.01 11.97 -10.77
CA ILE A 310 0.06 12.48 -12.15
C ILE A 310 1.34 13.28 -12.35
N LEU A 311 1.61 14.20 -11.44
CA LEU A 311 2.76 15.09 -11.45
C LEU A 311 4.09 14.34 -11.35
N TYR A 312 4.18 13.36 -10.45
CA TYR A 312 5.34 12.48 -10.33
C TYR A 312 5.67 11.78 -11.65
N HIS A 313 4.65 11.18 -12.30
CA HIS A 313 4.85 10.52 -13.59
C HIS A 313 5.06 11.50 -14.74
N PHE A 314 4.49 12.70 -14.68
CA PHE A 314 4.72 13.74 -15.67
C PHE A 314 6.18 14.21 -15.61
N TRP A 315 6.61 14.79 -14.49
CA TRP A 315 7.97 15.35 -14.34
C TRP A 315 9.07 14.30 -14.45
N GLY A 316 8.85 13.11 -13.90
CA GLY A 316 9.82 12.01 -13.98
C GLY A 316 9.98 11.41 -15.38
N ASN A 317 9.02 11.62 -16.29
CA ASN A 317 9.10 11.16 -17.68
C ASN A 317 9.34 12.30 -18.69
N ILE A 318 9.41 13.55 -18.25
CA ILE A 318 9.93 14.63 -19.10
C ILE A 318 11.42 14.38 -19.30
N ARG A 319 11.84 14.41 -20.56
CA ARG A 319 13.25 14.36 -20.92
C ARG A 319 13.87 15.74 -20.80
N TRP A 320 14.49 16.01 -19.66
CA TRP A 320 15.16 17.28 -19.39
C TRP A 320 16.54 17.35 -20.07
N ARG A 321 17.20 16.20 -20.25
CA ARG A 321 18.53 16.10 -20.85
C ARG A 321 18.59 15.03 -21.93
N VAL A 322 19.45 15.24 -22.92
CA VAL A 322 19.75 14.27 -24.00
C VAL A 322 20.21 12.90 -23.46
N GLN A 323 20.83 12.89 -22.29
CA GLN A 323 21.40 11.69 -21.68
C GLN A 323 20.37 10.87 -20.89
N ASP A 324 19.20 11.47 -20.61
CA ASP A 324 18.17 10.78 -19.83
C ASP A 324 17.71 9.56 -20.64
N PRO A 325 17.68 8.38 -20.00
CA PRO A 325 17.37 7.15 -20.70
C PRO A 325 15.95 7.25 -21.22
N TYR A 326 15.72 6.77 -22.45
CA TYR A 326 14.37 6.67 -22.95
C TYR A 326 13.59 5.83 -21.97
N PHE A 327 13.81 4.51 -21.91
CA PHE A 327 13.10 3.55 -21.06
C PHE A 327 13.75 3.43 -19.68
N PRO A 328 13.01 3.00 -18.64
CA PRO A 328 13.63 2.66 -17.36
C PRO A 328 14.86 1.78 -17.62
N LYS A 329 16.00 2.15 -17.02
CA LYS A 329 17.28 1.46 -17.27
C LYS A 329 17.14 -0.04 -16.99
N GLY A 330 17.53 -0.87 -17.95
CA GLY A 330 17.55 -2.33 -17.81
C GLY A 330 16.28 -3.05 -18.28
N THR A 331 15.28 -2.36 -18.82
CA THR A 331 14.08 -3.00 -19.38
C THR A 331 14.24 -3.28 -20.88
N PRO A 332 14.21 -4.54 -21.33
CA PRO A 332 14.28 -4.87 -22.75
C PRO A 332 13.04 -4.36 -23.49
N LEU A 333 13.24 -3.79 -24.68
CA LEU A 333 12.16 -3.34 -25.57
C LEU A 333 11.53 -4.54 -26.26
N VAL A 334 10.70 -5.27 -25.53
CA VAL A 334 10.04 -6.47 -26.03
C VAL A 334 8.54 -6.37 -25.91
N THR A 335 7.85 -7.10 -26.78
CA THR A 335 6.42 -7.40 -26.65
C THR A 335 6.18 -8.30 -25.42
N HIS A 336 4.91 -8.50 -25.05
CA HIS A 336 4.52 -9.48 -24.04
C HIS A 336 5.01 -10.91 -24.32
N SER A 337 5.32 -11.23 -25.60
CA SER A 337 5.87 -12.52 -26.03
C SER A 337 7.39 -12.55 -26.08
N GLY A 338 8.07 -11.51 -25.59
CA GLY A 338 9.54 -11.43 -25.54
C GLY A 338 10.20 -11.07 -26.87
N LYS A 339 9.44 -10.69 -27.91
CA LYS A 339 9.99 -10.31 -29.21
C LYS A 339 10.41 -8.83 -29.21
N PRO A 340 11.57 -8.46 -29.77
CA PRO A 340 11.96 -7.05 -29.93
C PRO A 340 10.85 -6.22 -30.57
N THR A 341 10.62 -5.02 -30.04
CA THR A 341 9.59 -4.11 -30.53
C THR A 341 10.09 -2.68 -30.67
N HIS A 342 9.51 -1.96 -31.62
CA HIS A 342 9.80 -0.54 -31.82
C HIS A 342 9.42 0.29 -30.56
N PRO A 343 10.21 1.31 -30.18
CA PRO A 343 9.96 2.17 -29.02
C PRO A 343 8.56 2.78 -28.94
N VAL A 344 7.92 3.08 -30.07
CA VAL A 344 6.56 3.66 -30.08
C VAL A 344 5.51 2.64 -29.63
N PHE A 345 5.67 1.38 -29.99
CA PHE A 345 4.68 0.32 -29.76
C PHE A 345 4.91 -0.47 -28.47
N VAL A 346 6.02 -0.22 -27.77
CA VAL A 346 6.31 -0.89 -26.50
C VAL A 346 5.35 -0.45 -25.39
N SER A 347 5.03 -1.39 -24.51
CA SER A 347 4.19 -1.13 -23.34
C SER A 347 4.98 -0.52 -22.20
N TYR A 348 4.34 0.41 -21.49
CA TYR A 348 4.80 0.96 -20.22
C TYR A 348 3.91 0.44 -19.09
N GLY A 349 4.53 -0.18 -18.09
CA GLY A 349 3.83 -0.83 -16.97
C GLY A 349 3.80 0.02 -15.71
N ILE A 350 2.63 0.14 -15.07
CA ILE A 350 2.46 0.69 -13.72
C ILE A 350 1.63 -0.28 -12.88
N SER A 351 2.01 -0.50 -11.63
CA SER A 351 1.22 -1.31 -10.68
C SER A 351 0.41 -0.43 -9.74
N SER A 352 -0.77 -0.91 -9.34
CA SER A 352 -1.59 -0.27 -8.31
C SER A 352 -2.44 -1.31 -7.56
N ARG A 353 -3.12 -0.85 -6.51
CA ARG A 353 -4.12 -1.62 -5.75
C ARG A 353 -5.44 -0.86 -5.72
N ALA A 354 -6.53 -1.58 -5.46
CA ALA A 354 -7.88 -1.02 -5.32
C ALA A 354 -8.24 -0.83 -3.83
N PRO A 355 -7.89 0.30 -3.19
CA PRO A 355 -8.36 0.64 -1.85
C PRO A 355 -9.87 0.48 -1.69
N ILE A 356 -10.33 0.29 -0.45
CA ILE A 356 -11.77 0.25 -0.12
C ILE A 356 -12.49 1.49 -0.68
N LEU A 357 -11.90 2.67 -0.55
CA LEU A 357 -12.49 3.93 -1.05
C LEU A 357 -12.54 4.03 -2.59
N GLU A 358 -11.92 3.10 -3.32
CA GLU A 358 -12.09 2.95 -4.76
C GLU A 358 -13.08 1.84 -5.15
N THR A 359 -13.71 1.17 -4.18
CA THR A 359 -14.68 0.11 -4.45
C THR A 359 -16.11 0.64 -4.45
N ASP A 360 -16.99 0.00 -5.21
CA ASP A 360 -18.43 0.31 -5.24
C ASP A 360 -19.23 -0.58 -4.26
N TYR A 361 -20.55 -0.45 -4.31
CA TYR A 361 -21.47 -1.20 -3.43
C TYR A 361 -21.42 -2.72 -3.61
N ASN A 362 -20.89 -3.22 -4.74
CA ASN A 362 -20.68 -4.64 -4.99
C ASN A 362 -19.30 -5.13 -4.51
N GLN A 363 -18.57 -4.29 -3.78
CA GLN A 363 -17.26 -4.60 -3.20
C GLN A 363 -16.18 -4.97 -4.23
N HIS A 364 -16.25 -4.40 -5.42
CA HIS A 364 -15.15 -4.46 -6.40
C HIS A 364 -14.78 -3.04 -6.85
N LYS A 365 -13.61 -2.88 -7.46
CA LYS A 365 -13.13 -1.58 -7.95
C LYS A 365 -14.23 -0.91 -8.77
N SER A 366 -14.65 0.27 -8.31
CA SER A 366 -15.69 1.06 -8.95
C SER A 366 -15.27 1.40 -10.36
N ASN A 367 -16.21 1.26 -11.30
CA ASN A 367 -15.98 1.53 -12.73
C ASN A 367 -15.41 2.93 -12.98
N SER A 368 -15.81 3.94 -12.18
CA SER A 368 -15.31 5.32 -12.31
C SER A 368 -13.82 5.45 -11.94
N THR A 369 -13.32 4.61 -11.04
CA THR A 369 -11.94 4.70 -10.52
C THR A 369 -10.93 4.01 -11.42
N TYR A 370 -11.35 3.35 -12.50
CA TYR A 370 -10.42 2.93 -13.56
C TYR A 370 -9.84 4.15 -14.28
N PHE A 371 -10.63 5.21 -14.45
CA PHE A 371 -10.21 6.39 -15.20
C PHE A 371 -9.14 7.19 -14.45
N SER A 372 -9.20 7.26 -13.12
CA SER A 372 -8.16 7.91 -12.32
C SER A 372 -6.80 7.25 -12.46
N ASP A 373 -6.75 5.91 -12.53
CA ASP A 373 -5.50 5.19 -12.77
C ASP A 373 -5.08 5.21 -14.25
N LEU A 374 -6.04 5.25 -15.18
CA LEU A 374 -5.75 5.49 -16.59
C LEU A 374 -5.06 6.84 -16.81
N ASP A 375 -5.46 7.89 -16.10
CA ASP A 375 -4.79 9.20 -16.19
C ASP A 375 -3.31 9.06 -15.86
N VAL A 376 -2.97 8.33 -14.79
CA VAL A 376 -1.59 8.11 -14.35
C VAL A 376 -0.81 7.27 -15.36
N ALA A 377 -1.35 6.13 -15.78
CA ALA A 377 -0.70 5.22 -16.72
C ALA A 377 -0.43 5.86 -18.09
N ARG A 378 -1.41 6.62 -18.60
CA ARG A 378 -1.28 7.30 -19.89
C ARG A 378 -0.37 8.51 -19.82
N THR A 379 -0.38 9.26 -18.71
CA THR A 379 0.56 10.38 -18.50
C THR A 379 2.00 9.88 -18.57
N ALA A 380 2.31 8.76 -17.90
CA ALA A 380 3.65 8.18 -17.94
C ALA A 380 4.12 7.82 -19.37
N LEU A 381 3.25 7.21 -20.19
CA LEU A 381 3.59 6.86 -21.57
C LEU A 381 3.64 8.07 -22.51
N VAL A 382 2.61 8.93 -22.48
CA VAL A 382 2.45 10.02 -23.45
C VAL A 382 3.52 11.07 -23.24
N THR A 383 3.80 11.48 -22.01
CA THR A 383 4.85 12.47 -21.72
C THR A 383 6.21 12.02 -22.25
N ARG A 384 6.52 10.74 -22.07
CA ARG A 384 7.73 10.09 -22.53
C ARG A 384 7.87 10.03 -24.06
N LEU A 385 6.78 9.75 -24.78
CA LEU A 385 6.81 9.69 -26.25
C LEU A 385 6.80 11.07 -26.91
N TYR A 386 6.11 12.04 -26.31
CA TYR A 386 5.92 13.36 -26.91
C TYR A 386 6.94 14.41 -26.47
N SER A 387 7.49 14.31 -25.26
CA SER A 387 8.43 15.33 -24.75
C SER A 387 9.64 15.59 -25.65
N PRO A 388 10.31 14.58 -26.26
CA PRO A 388 11.53 14.84 -27.05
C PRO A 388 11.28 15.69 -28.31
N GLY A 389 10.13 15.49 -28.97
CA GLY A 389 9.78 16.16 -30.22
C GLY A 389 8.87 17.37 -30.04
N ALA A 390 8.16 17.49 -28.91
CA ALA A 390 7.20 18.57 -28.72
C ALA A 390 7.88 19.95 -28.72
N SER A 391 9.06 20.07 -28.12
CA SER A 391 9.84 21.32 -28.13
C SER A 391 10.29 21.71 -29.55
N ILE A 392 10.78 20.74 -30.32
CA ILE A 392 11.23 20.91 -31.71
C ILE A 392 10.07 21.38 -32.58
N VAL A 393 8.96 20.64 -32.55
CA VAL A 393 7.77 20.97 -33.35
C VAL A 393 7.18 22.30 -32.93
N SER A 394 7.23 22.66 -31.64
CA SER A 394 6.78 23.97 -31.18
C SER A 394 7.56 25.10 -31.86
N LYS A 395 8.90 25.04 -31.87
CA LYS A 395 9.77 26.06 -32.48
C LYS A 395 9.62 26.11 -34.01
N GLU A 396 9.53 24.96 -34.67
CA GLU A 396 9.29 24.89 -36.12
C GLU A 396 7.97 25.57 -36.50
N LEU A 397 6.90 25.30 -35.76
CA LEU A 397 5.59 25.90 -35.99
C LEU A 397 5.59 27.41 -35.75
N ASP A 398 6.31 27.92 -34.75
CA ASP A 398 6.44 29.37 -34.54
C ASP A 398 7.16 30.03 -35.72
N ALA A 399 8.20 29.39 -36.24
CA ALA A 399 8.92 29.89 -37.43
C ALA A 399 8.05 29.83 -38.70
N GLU A 400 7.26 28.76 -38.89
CA GLU A 400 6.31 28.64 -40.00
C GLU A 400 5.21 29.71 -39.93
N LEU A 401 4.62 29.92 -38.76
CA LEU A 401 3.59 30.93 -38.54
C LEU A 401 4.15 32.35 -38.73
N LEU A 402 5.38 32.62 -38.28
CA LEU A 402 6.04 33.89 -38.51
C LEU A 402 6.25 34.16 -40.01
N LYS A 403 6.75 33.16 -40.76
CA LYS A 403 6.94 33.27 -42.22
C LYS A 403 5.61 33.46 -42.96
N ALA A 404 4.55 32.77 -42.54
CA ALA A 404 3.21 32.93 -43.11
C ALA A 404 2.68 34.34 -42.84
N SER A 405 2.77 34.84 -41.61
CA SER A 405 2.37 36.21 -41.26
C SER A 405 3.18 37.28 -42.01
N GLN A 406 4.47 37.06 -42.25
CA GLN A 406 5.30 37.92 -43.09
C GLN A 406 4.87 37.92 -44.56
N ARG A 407 4.47 36.77 -45.11
CA ARG A 407 3.94 36.66 -46.48
C ARG A 407 2.59 37.35 -46.63
N ASP A 408 1.71 37.19 -45.63
CA ASP A 408 0.34 37.70 -45.66
C ASP A 408 0.22 39.15 -45.14
N GLY A 409 1.32 39.76 -44.68
CA GLY A 409 1.33 41.12 -44.11
C GLY A 409 0.56 41.25 -42.79
N THR A 410 0.31 40.14 -42.09
CA THR A 410 -0.46 40.12 -40.83
C THR A 410 0.46 40.11 -39.61
N LYS A 411 -0.06 40.49 -38.44
CA LYS A 411 0.70 40.45 -37.19
C LYS A 411 0.92 38.98 -36.75
N PRO A 412 2.15 38.57 -36.40
CA PRO A 412 2.40 37.20 -35.98
C PRO A 412 1.65 36.85 -34.69
N PRO A 413 1.08 35.64 -34.58
CA PRO A 413 0.41 35.19 -33.37
C PRO A 413 1.41 35.08 -32.21
N LYS A 414 0.94 35.33 -30.97
CA LYS A 414 1.76 35.09 -29.78
C LYS A 414 2.16 33.60 -29.69
N PRO A 415 3.43 33.28 -29.38
CA PRO A 415 3.86 31.90 -29.18
C PRO A 415 2.99 31.20 -28.14
N LYS A 416 2.65 29.93 -28.40
CA LYS A 416 1.90 29.08 -27.49
C LYS A 416 2.61 27.74 -27.36
N GLY A 417 2.62 27.20 -26.14
CA GLY A 417 3.15 25.87 -25.87
C GLY A 417 2.30 24.77 -26.53
N ILE A 418 2.97 23.65 -26.81
CA ILE A 418 2.31 22.41 -27.21
C ILE A 418 1.77 21.71 -25.96
N TYR A 419 0.55 21.20 -26.06
CA TYR A 419 -0.03 20.31 -25.06
C TYR A 419 -0.74 19.14 -25.73
N VAL A 420 -0.85 18.05 -24.99
CA VAL A 420 -1.58 16.85 -25.42
C VAL A 420 -2.90 16.80 -24.68
N ALA A 421 -4.00 16.72 -25.42
CA ALA A 421 -5.35 16.70 -24.85
C ALA A 421 -5.98 15.33 -25.06
N LEU A 422 -6.64 14.83 -24.01
CA LEU A 422 -7.48 13.65 -24.10
C LEU A 422 -8.80 14.02 -24.79
N GLY A 423 -9.14 13.33 -25.88
CA GLY A 423 -10.38 13.51 -26.61
C GLY A 423 -11.49 12.59 -26.14
N SER A 424 -11.18 11.30 -25.97
CA SER A 424 -12.15 10.31 -25.49
C SER A 424 -11.47 9.11 -24.86
N VAL A 425 -12.21 8.39 -24.02
CA VAL A 425 -11.81 7.13 -23.41
C VAL A 425 -12.96 6.15 -23.48
N TYR A 426 -12.67 4.93 -23.89
CA TYR A 426 -13.55 3.80 -23.77
C TYR A 426 -12.89 2.75 -22.91
N CYS A 427 -13.62 2.23 -21.92
CA CYS A 427 -13.16 1.15 -21.06
C CYS A 427 -14.16 -0.02 -21.13
N SER A 428 -13.65 -1.23 -21.27
CA SER A 428 -14.42 -2.46 -21.28
C SER A 428 -13.91 -3.38 -20.17
N PHE A 429 -14.81 -3.72 -19.25
CA PHE A 429 -14.54 -4.56 -18.10
C PHE A 429 -14.76 -6.03 -18.46
N LYS A 430 -13.82 -6.90 -18.09
CA LYS A 430 -13.85 -8.34 -18.37
C LYS A 430 -13.98 -9.15 -17.09
N ARG A 431 -13.31 -8.72 -16.01
CA ARG A 431 -13.33 -9.35 -14.70
C ARG A 431 -13.24 -8.27 -13.61
N GLU A 432 -13.80 -8.56 -12.46
CA GLU A 432 -13.73 -7.68 -11.28
C GLU A 432 -12.31 -7.59 -10.72
N ILE A 433 -11.98 -6.44 -10.13
CA ILE A 433 -10.78 -6.25 -9.30
C ILE A 433 -11.27 -6.13 -7.85
N LYS A 434 -10.84 -7.05 -7.00
CA LYS A 434 -11.27 -7.14 -5.59
C LYS A 434 -10.61 -6.06 -4.72
N PRO A 435 -11.15 -5.78 -3.53
CA PRO A 435 -10.55 -4.82 -2.60
C PRO A 435 -9.11 -5.24 -2.28
N PHE A 436 -8.20 -4.27 -2.33
CA PHE A 436 -6.75 -4.38 -2.19
C PHE A 436 -6.03 -5.31 -3.17
N GLU A 437 -6.73 -5.85 -4.17
CA GLU A 437 -6.13 -6.69 -5.19
C GLU A 437 -5.07 -5.91 -5.97
N LEU A 438 -3.90 -6.52 -6.13
CA LEU A 438 -2.81 -5.97 -6.94
C LEU A 438 -3.14 -6.15 -8.42
N TYR A 439 -3.07 -5.06 -9.18
CA TYR A 439 -3.18 -5.09 -10.63
C TYR A 439 -2.07 -4.27 -11.30
N GLU A 440 -1.70 -4.71 -12.49
CA GLU A 440 -0.79 -4.04 -13.40
C GLU A 440 -1.58 -3.38 -14.53
N MET A 441 -1.14 -2.20 -14.93
CA MET A 441 -1.60 -1.48 -16.11
C MET A 441 -0.47 -1.45 -17.12
N GLU A 442 -0.65 -2.07 -18.28
CA GLU A 442 0.26 -1.90 -19.41
C GLU A 442 -0.37 -0.99 -20.46
N THR A 443 0.26 0.15 -20.70
CA THR A 443 -0.20 1.17 -21.63
C THR A 443 0.75 1.23 -22.83
N LYS A 444 0.22 1.22 -24.06
CA LYS A 444 1.01 1.31 -25.30
C LYS A 444 0.28 2.12 -26.37
N VAL A 445 1.03 2.67 -27.33
CA VAL A 445 0.43 3.20 -28.57
C VAL A 445 0.01 2.03 -29.45
N ILE A 446 -1.22 2.07 -29.98
CA ILE A 446 -1.68 1.09 -30.96
C ILE A 446 -1.59 1.63 -32.39
N ALA A 447 -1.92 2.91 -32.61
CA ALA A 447 -1.89 3.55 -33.93
C ALA A 447 -1.96 5.08 -33.79
N TRP A 448 -1.79 5.77 -34.91
CA TRP A 448 -2.10 7.20 -35.06
C TRP A 448 -2.59 7.50 -36.47
N ASP A 449 -3.38 8.56 -36.61
CA ASP A 449 -3.79 9.15 -37.89
C ASP A 449 -3.27 10.61 -38.01
N GLN A 450 -3.88 11.43 -38.88
CA GLN A 450 -3.50 12.84 -39.06
C GLN A 450 -3.82 13.75 -37.87
N LYS A 451 -4.77 13.37 -37.01
CA LYS A 451 -5.29 14.17 -35.89
C LYS A 451 -5.09 13.50 -34.53
N TRP A 452 -5.28 12.19 -34.45
CA TRP A 452 -5.40 11.41 -33.21
C TRP A 452 -4.28 10.40 -33.06
N MET A 453 -3.78 10.32 -31.83
CA MET A 453 -2.96 9.23 -31.31
C MET A 453 -3.85 8.30 -30.48
N TYR A 454 -3.72 7.00 -30.73
CA TYR A 454 -4.53 5.98 -30.08
C TYR A 454 -3.68 5.18 -29.10
N VAL A 455 -4.07 5.22 -27.83
CA VAL A 455 -3.36 4.57 -26.73
C VAL A 455 -4.26 3.50 -26.13
N MET A 456 -3.73 2.28 -26.02
CA MET A 456 -4.42 1.14 -25.44
C MET A 456 -3.80 0.81 -24.08
N THR A 457 -4.65 0.65 -23.06
CA THR A 457 -4.25 0.21 -21.72
C THR A 457 -4.95 -1.10 -21.39
N PHE A 458 -4.20 -2.03 -20.82
CA PHE A 458 -4.71 -3.28 -20.33
C PHE A 458 -4.50 -3.35 -18.81
N PHE A 459 -5.53 -3.77 -18.08
CA PHE A 459 -5.46 -4.05 -16.66
C PHE A 459 -5.33 -5.56 -16.47
N PHE A 460 -4.36 -6.01 -15.68
CA PHE A 460 -4.17 -7.42 -15.41
C PHE A 460 -3.88 -7.73 -13.96
N ARG A 461 -4.20 -8.94 -13.55
CA ARG A 461 -3.58 -9.57 -12.40
C ARG A 461 -2.15 -9.98 -12.79
N PRO A 462 -1.14 -9.61 -11.99
CA PRO A 462 0.21 -10.14 -12.17
C PRO A 462 0.22 -11.67 -12.12
N ALA A 463 1.15 -12.28 -12.84
CA ALA A 463 1.34 -13.72 -12.76
C ALA A 463 1.80 -14.13 -11.35
N SER A 464 1.29 -15.25 -10.83
CA SER A 464 1.65 -15.76 -9.50
C SER A 464 3.11 -16.23 -9.41
N ARG A 465 3.75 -16.49 -10.55
CA ARG A 465 5.16 -16.89 -10.69
C ARG A 465 5.79 -16.18 -11.88
N LYS A 466 7.10 -15.96 -11.84
CA LYS A 466 7.86 -15.34 -12.94
C LYS A 466 7.70 -16.18 -14.22
N GLY A 467 7.16 -15.58 -15.28
CA GLY A 467 6.87 -16.25 -16.56
C GLY A 467 5.49 -16.93 -16.66
N GLY A 468 4.63 -16.80 -15.65
CA GLY A 468 3.25 -17.29 -15.70
C GLY A 468 2.30 -16.41 -16.52
N GLU A 469 1.08 -16.90 -16.74
CA GLU A 469 0.05 -16.19 -17.49
C GLU A 469 -0.59 -15.05 -16.67
N LYS A 470 -0.77 -13.88 -17.29
CA LYS A 470 -1.49 -12.75 -16.70
C LYS A 470 -2.99 -12.90 -16.92
N THR A 471 -3.80 -12.51 -15.94
CA THR A 471 -5.27 -12.50 -16.09
C THR A 471 -5.75 -11.11 -16.47
N LEU A 472 -6.45 -10.96 -17.61
CA LEU A 472 -7.02 -9.68 -18.04
C LEU A 472 -8.26 -9.28 -17.22
N PHE A 473 -8.22 -8.10 -16.61
CA PHE A 473 -9.33 -7.47 -15.90
C PHE A 473 -10.15 -6.53 -16.79
N ALA A 474 -9.48 -5.62 -17.50
CA ALA A 474 -10.14 -4.62 -18.31
C ALA A 474 -9.24 -4.16 -19.45
N THR A 475 -9.86 -3.61 -20.49
CA THR A 475 -9.19 -3.01 -21.65
C THR A 475 -9.72 -1.61 -21.85
N ALA A 476 -8.82 -0.63 -22.03
CA ALA A 476 -9.18 0.75 -22.31
C ALA A 476 -8.50 1.26 -23.58
N LEU A 477 -9.21 2.13 -24.31
CA LEU A 477 -8.74 2.81 -25.51
C LEU A 477 -8.93 4.31 -25.33
N SER A 478 -7.87 5.08 -25.56
CA SER A 478 -7.86 6.54 -25.42
C SER A 478 -7.45 7.22 -26.72
N LYS A 479 -8.14 8.31 -27.09
CA LYS A 479 -7.79 9.18 -28.21
C LYS A 479 -7.11 10.45 -27.69
N TYR A 480 -5.92 10.76 -28.16
CA TYR A 480 -5.17 11.97 -27.81
C TYR A 480 -4.93 12.86 -29.02
N VAL A 481 -5.08 14.17 -28.84
CA VAL A 481 -4.76 15.18 -29.87
C VAL A 481 -3.65 16.09 -29.38
N VAL A 482 -2.69 16.39 -30.25
CA VAL A 482 -1.65 17.38 -29.97
C VAL A 482 -2.12 18.74 -30.45
N LYS A 483 -1.99 19.75 -29.59
CA LYS A 483 -2.46 21.10 -29.86
C LYS A 483 -1.38 22.14 -29.60
N LYS A 484 -1.26 23.12 -30.51
CA LYS A 484 -0.54 24.38 -30.31
C LYS A 484 -1.56 25.53 -30.37
N GLY A 485 -2.05 25.96 -29.21
CA GLY A 485 -3.23 26.82 -29.15
C GLY A 485 -4.46 26.15 -29.77
N ARG A 486 -4.97 26.69 -30.88
CA ARG A 486 -6.10 26.11 -31.65
C ARG A 486 -5.64 25.14 -32.74
N LEU A 487 -4.37 25.21 -33.15
CA LEU A 487 -3.81 24.38 -34.22
C LEU A 487 -3.70 22.92 -33.77
N THR A 488 -4.17 22.02 -34.62
CA THR A 488 -3.95 20.57 -34.48
C THR A 488 -2.61 20.21 -35.08
N VAL A 489 -1.77 19.50 -34.31
CA VAL A 489 -0.47 19.02 -34.76
C VAL A 489 -0.57 17.52 -35.03
N PRO A 490 -0.24 17.04 -36.24
CA PRO A 490 -0.25 15.60 -36.52
C PRO A 490 0.68 14.83 -35.58
N PRO A 491 0.23 13.72 -34.96
CA PRO A 491 1.06 12.89 -34.09
C PRO A 491 2.37 12.45 -34.75
N GLU A 492 2.32 12.12 -36.05
CA GLU A 492 3.50 11.71 -36.83
C GLU A 492 4.58 12.80 -36.83
N ARG A 493 4.20 14.08 -36.88
CA ARG A 493 5.16 15.21 -36.88
C ARG A 493 5.96 15.22 -35.58
N VAL A 494 5.29 14.99 -34.44
CA VAL A 494 5.97 14.95 -33.13
C VAL A 494 6.82 13.68 -32.98
N LEU A 495 6.33 12.51 -33.40
CA LEU A 495 7.11 11.27 -33.36
C LEU A 495 8.38 11.34 -34.23
N ARG A 496 8.26 11.96 -35.42
CA ARG A 496 9.38 12.17 -36.34
C ARG A 496 10.40 13.16 -35.77
N ALA A 497 9.94 14.28 -35.22
CA ALA A 497 10.80 15.23 -34.54
C ALA A 497 11.49 14.57 -33.33
N SER A 498 10.77 13.70 -32.63
CA SER A 498 11.31 12.87 -31.56
C SER A 498 12.31 11.82 -32.05
N GLY A 499 12.48 11.56 -33.35
CA GLY A 499 13.43 10.54 -33.84
C GLY A 499 12.92 9.09 -33.72
N PHE A 500 11.61 8.91 -33.56
CA PHE A 500 10.98 7.59 -33.56
C PHE A 500 10.53 7.13 -34.94
N LEU A 501 10.69 7.93 -36.00
CA LEU A 501 10.26 7.55 -37.34
C LEU A 501 11.39 7.75 -38.35
N PRO A 502 11.68 6.77 -39.21
CA PRO A 502 12.66 6.90 -40.28
C PRO A 502 12.16 7.87 -41.37
N PRO A 503 13.05 8.38 -42.23
CA PRO A 503 12.67 9.15 -43.41
C PRO A 503 11.63 8.39 -44.26
N ARG A 504 10.75 9.15 -44.91
CA ARG A 504 9.77 8.57 -45.83
C ARG A 504 10.45 8.19 -47.16
N PRO A 505 10.03 7.09 -47.81
CA PRO A 505 10.46 6.79 -49.17
C PRO A 505 10.12 7.93 -50.15
N GLU A 506 11.00 8.20 -51.11
CA GLU A 506 10.78 9.21 -52.15
C GLU A 506 9.47 8.92 -52.90
N GLY A 507 8.58 9.92 -52.97
CA GLY A 507 7.25 9.80 -53.61
C GLY A 507 6.07 9.64 -52.65
N SER A 508 6.28 9.51 -51.33
CA SER A 508 5.18 9.46 -50.35
C SER A 508 4.85 10.85 -49.77
N ALA A 509 3.67 11.40 -50.11
CA ALA A 509 3.27 12.77 -49.76
C ALA A 509 3.15 13.00 -48.23
N ALA A 510 3.89 13.97 -47.68
CA ALA A 510 3.81 14.38 -46.28
C ALA A 510 2.40 14.91 -45.92
N PRO A 511 1.87 14.67 -44.71
CA PRO A 511 0.59 15.23 -44.31
C PRO A 511 0.74 16.74 -44.15
N GLU A 512 -0.05 17.54 -44.86
CA GLU A 512 -0.09 19.00 -44.67
C GLU A 512 -0.69 19.35 -43.30
N VAL A 513 -0.15 20.38 -42.67
CA VAL A 513 -0.69 20.92 -41.42
C VAL A 513 -1.93 21.74 -41.78
N THR A 514 -3.11 21.13 -41.70
CA THR A 514 -4.36 21.84 -41.93
C THR A 514 -4.61 22.81 -40.77
N ALA A 515 -4.58 24.12 -41.04
CA ALA A 515 -5.31 25.07 -40.22
C ALA A 515 -6.79 24.65 -40.32
N SER A 516 -7.42 24.32 -39.19
CA SER A 516 -8.80 23.87 -39.17
C SER A 516 -9.74 25.01 -39.59
N ALA A 517 -9.96 25.16 -40.90
CA ALA A 517 -11.06 25.93 -41.47
C ALA A 517 -12.33 25.06 -41.60
N GLU A 518 -12.20 23.73 -41.59
CA GLU A 518 -13.34 22.82 -41.45
C GLU A 518 -13.50 22.43 -39.98
N ALA A 519 -14.03 23.39 -39.21
CA ALA A 519 -14.88 23.03 -38.10
C ALA A 519 -16.13 22.39 -38.71
N SER A 520 -16.29 21.07 -38.55
CA SER A 520 -17.62 20.45 -38.55
C SER A 520 -18.54 21.36 -37.74
N GLY A 521 -19.64 21.79 -38.35
CA GLY A 521 -20.56 22.82 -37.87
C GLY A 521 -21.32 22.48 -36.59
N VAL A 522 -20.60 22.26 -35.49
CA VAL A 522 -21.12 22.45 -34.14
C VAL A 522 -20.15 23.39 -33.45
N GLY A 523 -20.47 24.68 -33.54
CA GLY A 523 -19.82 25.70 -32.74
C GLY A 523 -19.92 25.32 -31.28
N THR A 524 -18.79 25.34 -30.57
CA THR A 524 -18.82 25.59 -29.13
C THR A 524 -19.59 26.91 -28.95
N PRO A 525 -20.71 26.95 -28.20
CA PRO A 525 -21.51 28.14 -28.07
C PRO A 525 -20.62 29.30 -27.61
N VAL A 526 -20.70 30.42 -28.34
CA VAL A 526 -20.01 31.68 -28.00
C VAL A 526 -20.69 32.36 -26.80
N ASN A 527 -21.78 31.80 -26.27
CA ASN A 527 -22.39 32.22 -25.01
C ASN A 527 -22.39 31.04 -24.04
N GLY A 528 -22.10 31.31 -22.76
CA GLY A 528 -21.75 30.37 -21.70
C GLY A 528 -22.82 29.37 -21.23
N ASP A 529 -23.57 28.75 -22.13
CA ASP A 529 -24.58 27.72 -21.82
C ASP A 529 -24.30 26.41 -22.58
N GLY A 530 -23.19 25.76 -22.25
CA GLY A 530 -22.95 24.35 -22.58
C GLY A 530 -22.48 23.67 -21.31
N LEU A 531 -23.30 22.75 -20.78
CA LEU A 531 -23.15 22.04 -19.51
C LEU A 531 -21.67 21.84 -19.13
N THR A 532 -21.20 22.76 -18.29
CA THR A 532 -20.33 22.43 -17.20
C THR A 532 -21.02 21.27 -16.48
N ALA A 533 -20.57 20.05 -16.73
CA ALA A 533 -20.38 19.17 -15.59
C ALA A 533 -19.38 19.93 -14.72
N SER A 534 -19.93 20.75 -13.84
CA SER A 534 -19.24 21.29 -12.69
C SER A 534 -18.54 20.09 -12.07
N ALA A 535 -17.23 19.98 -12.34
CA ALA A 535 -16.32 19.36 -11.42
C ALA A 535 -16.48 20.16 -10.13
N SER A 536 -17.43 19.73 -9.30
CA SER A 536 -17.47 20.04 -7.89
C SER A 536 -16.21 19.44 -7.29
N GLY A 537 -15.13 20.22 -7.36
CA GLY A 537 -13.82 19.87 -6.82
C GLY A 537 -12.70 20.03 -7.83
N VAL A 538 -12.04 21.19 -7.78
CA VAL A 538 -10.74 21.54 -8.36
C VAL A 538 -10.74 22.04 -9.81
N ASP A 539 -10.22 23.26 -9.97
CA ASP A 539 -10.06 24.00 -11.23
C ASP A 539 -9.09 23.28 -12.20
N GLY A 540 -9.64 22.58 -13.20
CA GLY A 540 -8.86 21.89 -14.24
C GLY A 540 -8.02 22.82 -15.13
N SER A 541 -8.22 24.14 -15.04
CA SER A 541 -7.36 25.17 -15.64
C SER A 541 -5.91 25.03 -15.18
N LEU A 542 -5.70 24.90 -13.87
CA LEU A 542 -4.39 24.77 -13.23
C LEU A 542 -3.67 23.49 -13.66
N VAL A 543 -4.35 22.34 -13.64
CA VAL A 543 -3.76 21.06 -14.08
C VAL A 543 -3.34 21.13 -15.56
N ARG A 544 -4.18 21.73 -16.42
CA ARG A 544 -3.86 21.92 -17.84
C ARG A 544 -2.75 22.94 -18.06
N GLU A 545 -2.55 23.89 -17.16
CA GLU A 545 -1.45 24.85 -17.21
C GLU A 545 -0.13 24.24 -16.72
N VAL A 546 -0.18 23.34 -15.75
CA VAL A 546 0.98 22.64 -15.17
C VAL A 546 1.49 21.52 -16.09
N LEU A 547 0.62 20.86 -16.86
CA LEU A 547 0.99 19.80 -17.82
C LEU A 547 1.45 20.33 -19.21
N LYS A 548 1.65 21.65 -19.36
CA LYS A 548 2.21 22.25 -20.59
C LYS A 548 3.74 22.25 -20.51
N LEU A 549 4.38 21.93 -21.61
CA LEU A 549 5.80 22.22 -21.79
C LEU A 549 5.95 23.73 -22.05
N ARG A 550 6.54 24.48 -21.12
CA ARG A 550 6.79 25.92 -21.27
C ARG A 550 8.08 26.15 -22.04
N GLU A 551 8.24 27.33 -22.62
CA GLU A 551 9.46 27.69 -23.37
C GLU A 551 10.72 27.65 -22.49
N GLU A 552 10.58 28.01 -21.21
CA GLU A 552 11.64 28.04 -20.20
C GLU A 552 12.15 26.64 -19.82
N ASP A 553 11.32 25.62 -20.02
CA ASP A 553 11.63 24.20 -19.76
C ASP A 553 12.35 23.53 -20.95
N MET A 554 12.56 24.25 -22.06
CA MET A 554 13.04 23.67 -23.32
C MET A 554 14.57 23.76 -23.50
N PRO A 555 15.23 22.68 -23.94
CA PRO A 555 16.67 22.70 -24.11
C PRO A 555 17.10 23.35 -25.46
N GLU A 556 18.35 23.81 -25.51
CA GLU A 556 18.98 24.59 -26.60
C GLU A 556 18.96 23.85 -27.96
N PRO A 557 18.95 24.53 -29.12
CA PRO A 557 18.86 23.87 -30.44
C PRO A 557 19.87 22.74 -30.71
N LYS A 558 21.12 22.89 -30.24
CA LYS A 558 22.15 21.83 -30.36
C LYS A 558 21.81 20.56 -29.55
N SER A 559 21.09 20.71 -28.44
CA SER A 559 20.63 19.58 -27.63
C SER A 559 19.49 18.83 -28.31
N LEU A 560 18.65 19.51 -29.09
CA LEU A 560 17.50 18.93 -29.77
C LEU A 560 17.92 18.02 -30.94
N GLU A 561 18.93 18.42 -31.72
CA GLU A 561 19.49 17.53 -32.76
C GLU A 561 20.19 16.30 -32.16
N ALA A 562 20.88 16.49 -31.03
CA ALA A 562 21.49 15.39 -30.29
C ALA A 562 20.44 14.43 -29.70
N GLU A 563 19.30 14.95 -29.20
CA GLU A 563 18.14 14.15 -28.77
C GLU A 563 17.62 13.30 -29.92
N LYS A 564 17.38 13.91 -31.09
CA LYS A 564 16.85 13.23 -32.26
C LYS A 564 17.80 12.13 -32.73
N LYS A 565 19.11 12.39 -32.76
CA LYS A 565 20.13 11.41 -33.13
C LYS A 565 20.21 10.26 -32.13
N SER A 566 20.17 10.55 -30.83
CA SER A 566 20.15 9.54 -29.76
C SER A 566 18.90 8.64 -29.86
N ASN A 567 17.75 9.24 -30.17
CA ASN A 567 16.48 8.54 -30.37
C ASN A 567 16.57 7.56 -31.53
N SER A 568 17.02 8.04 -32.69
CA SER A 568 17.14 7.22 -33.89
C SER A 568 18.17 6.10 -33.73
N ALA A 569 19.18 6.26 -32.87
CA ALA A 569 20.18 5.23 -32.57
C ALA A 569 19.69 4.19 -31.54
N SER A 570 18.55 4.41 -30.88
CA SER A 570 18.04 3.53 -29.82
C SER A 570 17.27 2.30 -30.33
N TRP A 571 17.05 2.21 -31.64
CA TRP A 571 16.36 1.11 -32.29
C TRP A 571 17.01 0.83 -33.65
N ASP A 572 16.97 -0.42 -34.11
CA ASP A 572 17.61 -0.82 -35.37
C ASP A 572 16.71 -0.46 -36.56
N SER A 573 17.18 0.48 -37.39
CA SER A 573 16.47 0.91 -38.59
C SER A 573 16.41 -0.16 -39.68
N ASN A 574 17.26 -1.18 -39.62
CA ASN A 574 17.20 -2.33 -40.53
C ASN A 574 16.11 -3.32 -40.09
N GLU A 575 15.90 -3.47 -38.78
CA GLU A 575 14.83 -4.32 -38.24
C GLU A 575 13.46 -3.62 -38.38
N TRP A 576 13.38 -2.32 -38.11
CA TRP A 576 12.16 -1.52 -38.12
C TRP A 576 12.16 -0.50 -39.26
N THR A 577 12.04 -0.98 -40.50
CA THR A 577 11.91 -0.10 -41.67
C THR A 577 10.62 0.73 -41.62
N TRP A 578 10.55 1.78 -42.47
CA TRP A 578 9.35 2.59 -42.61
C TRP A 578 8.11 1.73 -42.89
N GLU A 579 8.24 0.75 -43.79
CA GLU A 579 7.16 -0.16 -44.20
C GLU A 579 6.66 -0.99 -43.01
N ARG A 580 7.56 -1.49 -42.16
CA ARG A 580 7.18 -2.30 -40.99
C ARG A 580 6.46 -1.46 -39.94
N ILE A 581 6.93 -0.24 -39.69
CA ILE A 581 6.26 0.71 -38.78
C ILE A 581 4.88 1.06 -39.32
N GLU A 582 4.78 1.33 -40.63
CA GLU A 582 3.53 1.65 -41.31
C GLU A 582 2.55 0.47 -41.28
N GLN A 583 3.02 -0.75 -41.50
CA GLN A 583 2.22 -1.98 -41.37
C GLN A 583 1.65 -2.13 -39.96
N GLU A 584 2.46 -1.95 -38.90
CA GLU A 584 1.97 -2.00 -37.52
C GLU A 584 0.98 -0.86 -37.21
N ARG A 585 1.22 0.35 -37.72
CA ARG A 585 0.30 1.49 -37.59
C ARG A 585 -1.06 1.20 -38.25
N LEU A 586 -1.05 0.71 -39.48
CA LEU A 586 -2.25 0.34 -40.23
C LEU A 586 -2.99 -0.85 -39.58
N ARG A 587 -2.26 -1.85 -39.08
CA ARG A 587 -2.85 -2.94 -38.28
C ARG A 587 -3.58 -2.37 -37.07
N GLY A 588 -2.96 -1.44 -36.35
CA GLY A 588 -3.56 -0.79 -35.20
C GLY A 588 -4.80 0.03 -35.54
N LEU A 589 -4.80 0.76 -36.66
CA LEU A 589 -5.98 1.48 -37.17
C LEU A 589 -7.15 0.54 -37.44
N LYS A 590 -6.88 -0.64 -38.03
CA LYS A 590 -7.91 -1.67 -38.25
C LYS A 590 -8.49 -2.21 -36.94
N VAL A 591 -7.67 -2.35 -35.90
CA VAL A 591 -8.15 -2.81 -34.57
C VAL A 591 -9.11 -1.79 -33.93
N ILE A 592 -8.89 -0.50 -34.14
CA ILE A 592 -9.70 0.57 -33.52
C ILE A 592 -10.86 1.07 -34.41
N GLU A 593 -10.97 0.59 -35.65
CA GLU A 593 -11.96 1.04 -36.63
C GLU A 593 -13.38 0.98 -36.04
N GLY A 594 -13.75 -0.15 -35.44
CA GLY A 594 -15.06 -0.32 -34.80
C GLY A 594 -15.33 0.69 -33.67
N TYR A 595 -14.30 1.09 -32.92
CA TYR A 595 -14.44 2.12 -31.90
C TYR A 595 -14.68 3.50 -32.52
N SER A 596 -13.91 3.86 -33.55
CA SER A 596 -14.07 5.13 -34.25
C SER A 596 -15.45 5.23 -34.92
N THR A 597 -15.93 4.15 -35.53
CA THR A 597 -17.29 4.09 -36.10
C THR A 597 -18.38 4.22 -35.03
N MET A 598 -18.23 3.55 -33.88
CA MET A 598 -19.19 3.66 -32.79
C MET A 598 -19.28 5.09 -32.23
N ASP A 599 -18.13 5.72 -32.01
CA ASP A 599 -18.05 7.10 -31.50
C ASP A 599 -18.75 8.10 -32.44
N ALA A 600 -18.58 7.93 -33.76
CA ALA A 600 -19.27 8.73 -34.77
C ALA A 600 -20.79 8.49 -34.75
N LYS A 601 -21.24 7.23 -34.70
CA LYS A 601 -22.67 6.89 -34.65
C LYS A 601 -23.38 7.39 -33.40
N LEU A 602 -22.70 7.37 -32.25
CA LEU A 602 -23.26 7.91 -31.00
C LEU A 602 -23.46 9.43 -31.10
N TYR A 603 -22.56 10.12 -31.78
CA TYR A 603 -22.72 11.55 -32.04
C TYR A 603 -23.86 11.84 -33.02
N GLU A 604 -24.00 11.04 -34.08
CA GLU A 604 -25.13 11.11 -35.01
C GLU A 604 -26.47 10.89 -34.30
N GLU A 605 -26.54 9.94 -33.35
CA GLU A 605 -27.77 9.69 -32.57
C GLU A 605 -28.12 10.86 -31.63
N TRP A 606 -27.13 11.60 -31.10
CA TRP A 606 -27.40 12.81 -30.33
C TRP A 606 -27.92 13.97 -31.20
N GLN A 607 -27.50 14.01 -32.47
CA GLN A 607 -27.96 15.02 -33.44
C GLN A 607 -29.38 14.75 -33.96
N ARG A 608 -29.89 13.55 -33.75
CA ARG A 608 -31.24 13.14 -34.11
C ARG A 608 -32.24 13.62 -33.07
#